data_AF-A0A3C1WRZ1-F1
#
_entry.id   AF-A0A3C1WRZ1-F1
#
_cell.length_a   1.000
_cell.length_b   1.000
_cell.length_c   1.000
_cell.angle_alpha   90.00
_cell.angle_beta   90.00
_cell.angle_gamma   90.00
#
_symmetry.space_group_name_H-M   'P 1'
#
loop_
_entity.id
_entity.type
_entity.pdbx_description
1 polymer ?
#
loop_
_entity_poly.entity_id
_entity_poly.type
_entity_poly.pdbx_seq_one_letter_code
_entity_poly.pdbx_strand_id
1 'polypeptide(L)'
;KKIETGWGRIFSTEKIVDIKLGNHLPDSDLRMTLDYKEDEEFFSAVISQYGEKIISVSDDELIEFILSNKLNEINASLQKIYWSNFDSQLKKENEQ
;
A
#
# COMPACT_ATOMS: atom_id res chain seq x y z
N LYS A 1 -8.06 -26.98 -11.19
CA LYS A 1 -8.29 -26.16 -12.40
C LYS A 1 -8.03 -24.71 -12.02
N LYS A 2 -7.06 -24.02 -12.63
CA LYS A 2 -6.71 -22.63 -12.31
C LYS A 2 -7.85 -21.74 -12.81
N ILE A 3 -8.51 -21.01 -11.91
CA ILE A 3 -9.53 -20.03 -12.29
C ILE A 3 -8.78 -18.88 -12.95
N GLU A 4 -8.89 -18.78 -14.27
CA GLU A 4 -8.36 -17.64 -15.03
C GLU A 4 -9.37 -16.50 -14.87
N THR A 5 -8.94 -15.41 -14.24
CA THR A 5 -9.75 -14.24 -13.91
C THR A 5 -10.02 -13.33 -15.12
N GLY A 6 -9.62 -13.74 -16.32
CA GLY A 6 -9.72 -12.95 -17.55
C GLY A 6 -8.62 -11.90 -17.71
N TRP A 7 -7.81 -11.64 -16.67
CA TRP A 7 -6.68 -10.71 -16.72
C TRP A 7 -5.61 -11.12 -17.73
N GLY A 8 -5.38 -12.42 -17.93
CA GLY A 8 -4.42 -12.92 -18.92
C GLY A 8 -4.78 -12.53 -20.35
N ARG A 9 -6.07 -12.51 -20.67
CA ARG A 9 -6.57 -12.04 -21.97
C ARG A 9 -6.50 -10.52 -22.10
N ILE A 10 -6.87 -9.77 -21.06
CA ILE A 10 -6.89 -8.30 -21.06
C ILE A 10 -5.46 -7.73 -21.23
N PHE A 11 -4.47 -8.32 -20.56
CA PHE A 11 -3.09 -7.87 -20.63
C PHE A 11 -2.22 -8.62 -21.65
N SER A 12 -2.84 -9.39 -22.55
CA SER A 12 -2.12 -10.22 -23.53
C SER A 12 -1.32 -9.43 -24.57
N THR A 13 -1.67 -8.17 -24.79
CA THR A 13 -1.05 -7.28 -25.78
C THR A 13 -0.19 -6.17 -25.17
N GLU A 14 -0.22 -6.03 -23.85
CA GLU A 14 0.47 -4.94 -23.15
C GLU A 14 1.94 -5.27 -22.93
N LYS A 15 2.80 -4.24 -23.01
CA LYS A 15 4.21 -4.40 -22.64
C LYS A 15 4.30 -4.53 -21.13
N ILE A 16 4.75 -5.69 -20.67
CA ILE A 16 5.13 -5.89 -19.28
C ILE A 16 6.41 -5.07 -19.04
N VAL A 17 6.36 -4.17 -18.07
CA VAL A 17 7.51 -3.42 -17.59
C VAL A 17 7.77 -3.84 -16.17
N ASP A 18 8.99 -4.32 -15.91
CA ASP A 18 9.44 -4.61 -14.56
C ASP A 18 9.82 -3.30 -13.87
N ILE A 19 9.00 -2.88 -12.91
CA ILE A 19 9.34 -1.78 -12.02
C ILE A 19 10.14 -2.39 -10.87
N LYS A 20 11.44 -2.09 -10.81
CA LYS A 20 12.25 -2.45 -9.66
C LYS A 20 11.87 -1.54 -8.51
N LEU A 21 11.39 -2.12 -7.40
CA LEU A 21 11.44 -1.41 -6.13
C LEU A 21 12.91 -1.05 -5.88
N GLY A 22 13.18 0.21 -5.56
CA GLY A 22 14.52 0.68 -5.19
C GLY A 22 15.06 -0.03 -3.95
N ASN A 23 16.13 0.51 -3.35
CA ASN A 23 16.73 -0.06 -2.13
C ASN A 23 15.93 0.30 -0.86
N HIS A 24 14.60 0.33 -0.93
CA HIS A 24 13.76 0.64 0.22
C HIS A 24 13.69 -0.59 1.14
N LEU A 25 13.79 -0.36 2.45
CA LEU A 25 13.72 -1.42 3.43
C LEU A 25 12.31 -2.07 3.39
N PRO A 26 12.19 -3.37 3.13
CA PRO A 26 10.89 -4.04 3.00
C PRO A 26 10.07 -4.08 4.31
N ASP A 27 10.69 -3.74 5.45
CA ASP A 27 10.11 -3.75 6.80
C ASP A 27 9.74 -2.35 7.32
N SER A 28 9.69 -1.32 6.47
CA SER A 28 9.09 -0.05 6.92
C SER A 28 7.61 -0.27 7.20
N ASP A 29 7.15 0.02 8.42
CA ASP A 29 5.73 0.11 8.83
C ASP A 29 5.01 1.24 8.07
N LEU A 30 5.03 1.20 6.74
CA LEU A 30 4.47 2.18 5.83
C LEU A 30 3.32 1.52 5.07
N ARG A 31 2.10 1.86 5.45
CA ARG A 31 0.90 1.41 4.76
C ARG A 31 0.47 2.51 3.77
N MET A 32 0.65 2.25 2.49
CA MET A 32 0.31 3.16 1.38
C MET A 32 -0.88 2.61 0.56
N THR A 33 -1.98 2.34 1.24
CA THR A 33 -3.25 1.82 0.69
C THR A 33 -4.38 2.79 1.03
N LEU A 34 -5.56 2.69 0.40
CA LEU A 34 -6.71 3.56 0.67
C LEU A 34 -7.97 2.75 0.93
N ASP A 35 -7.88 1.76 1.84
CA ASP A 35 -8.98 0.82 2.12
C ASP A 35 -9.83 1.25 3.32
N TYR A 36 -9.24 2.03 4.23
CA TYR A 36 -9.85 2.44 5.50
C TYR A 36 -9.81 3.96 5.66
N LYS A 37 -10.54 4.47 6.66
CA LYS A 37 -10.60 5.92 6.92
C LYS A 37 -9.26 6.46 7.41
N GLU A 38 -8.54 5.70 8.23
CA GLU A 38 -7.23 6.09 8.76
C GLU A 38 -6.19 6.19 7.64
N ASP A 39 -6.37 5.42 6.55
CA ASP A 39 -5.56 5.56 5.34
C ASP A 39 -5.81 6.93 4.65
N GLU A 40 -7.07 7.38 4.57
CA GLU A 40 -7.42 8.72 4.06
C GLU A 40 -6.81 9.83 4.94
N GLU A 41 -6.91 9.68 6.26
CA GLU A 41 -6.35 10.63 7.22
C GLU A 41 -4.83 10.71 7.09
N PHE A 42 -4.15 9.57 6.89
CA PHE A 42 -2.74 9.50 6.57
C PHE A 42 -2.40 10.30 5.30
N PHE A 43 -3.06 10.02 4.17
CA PHE A 43 -2.78 10.74 2.92
C PHE A 43 -3.08 12.24 3.02
N SER A 44 -4.17 12.61 3.68
CA SER A 44 -4.51 14.00 3.93
C SER A 44 -3.42 14.73 4.71
N ALA A 45 -2.87 14.09 5.76
CA ALA A 45 -1.76 14.64 6.54
C ALA A 45 -0.49 14.78 5.71
N VAL A 46 -0.12 13.77 4.92
CA VAL A 46 1.06 13.80 4.04
C VAL A 46 0.94 14.93 3.02
N ILE A 47 -0.17 14.99 2.27
CA ILE A 47 -0.40 16.02 1.24
C ILE A 47 -0.40 17.42 1.86
N SER A 48 -1.08 17.59 3.00
CA SER A 48 -1.21 18.90 3.65
C SER A 48 0.13 19.42 4.19
N GLN A 49 0.96 18.54 4.77
CA GLN A 49 2.25 18.94 5.34
C GLN A 49 3.34 19.11 4.27
N TYR A 50 3.30 18.29 3.21
CA TYR A 50 4.26 18.39 2.11
C TYR A 50 3.92 19.55 1.14
N GLY A 51 2.64 19.88 1.00
CA GLY A 51 2.14 20.96 0.17
C GLY A 51 2.26 20.68 -1.33
N GLU A 52 2.33 21.75 -2.15
CA GLU A 52 2.35 21.65 -3.61
C GLU A 52 3.49 20.81 -4.19
N LYS A 53 4.57 20.61 -3.44
CA LYS A 53 5.73 19.83 -3.87
C LYS A 53 5.47 18.32 -3.95
N ILE A 54 4.34 17.85 -3.41
CA ILE A 54 3.99 16.41 -3.34
C ILE A 54 3.87 15.78 -4.74
N ILE A 55 3.59 16.58 -5.77
CA ILE A 55 3.43 16.09 -7.15
C ILE A 55 4.75 15.77 -7.86
N SER A 56 5.88 16.25 -7.32
CA SER A 56 7.20 16.13 -7.96
C SER A 56 8.27 15.54 -7.04
N VAL A 57 7.90 15.16 -5.81
CA VAL A 57 8.82 14.52 -4.86
C VAL A 57 9.20 13.12 -5.37
N SER A 58 10.45 12.72 -5.13
CA SER A 58 10.87 11.34 -5.37
C SER A 58 10.35 10.38 -4.30
N ASP A 59 10.23 9.10 -4.63
CA ASP A 59 9.77 8.10 -3.65
C ASP A 59 10.66 8.07 -2.38
N ASP A 60 11.98 8.18 -2.55
CA ASP A 60 12.94 8.22 -1.44
C ASP A 60 12.69 9.42 -0.50
N GLU A 61 12.59 10.63 -1.05
CA GLU A 61 12.34 11.84 -0.27
C GLU A 61 10.97 11.81 0.42
N LEU A 62 9.96 11.23 -0.23
CA LEU A 62 8.63 11.08 0.34
C LEU A 62 8.64 10.10 1.52
N ILE A 63 9.29 8.94 1.36
CA ILE A 63 9.43 7.94 2.41
C ILE A 63 10.19 8.53 3.61
N GLU A 64 11.31 9.19 3.38
CA GLU A 64 12.09 9.86 4.43
C GLU A 64 11.27 10.92 5.17
N PHE A 65 10.50 11.72 4.44
CA PHE A 65 9.60 12.72 5.01
C PHE A 65 8.54 12.09 5.90
N ILE A 66 7.85 11.04 5.42
CA ILE A 66 6.79 10.35 6.16
C ILE A 66 7.35 9.79 7.47
N LEU A 67 8.49 9.10 7.42
CA LEU A 67 9.12 8.47 8.57
C LEU A 67 9.65 9.50 9.57
N SER A 68 10.29 10.58 9.09
CA SER A 68 10.84 11.63 9.93
C SER A 68 9.75 12.40 10.70
N ASN A 69 8.57 12.54 10.08
CA ASN A 69 7.40 13.19 10.69
C ASN A 69 6.45 12.19 11.38
N LYS A 70 6.78 10.89 11.37
CA LYS A 70 5.99 9.81 11.99
C LYS A 70 4.55 9.74 11.49
N LEU A 71 4.30 10.16 10.25
CA LEU A 71 2.93 10.18 9.70
C LEU A 71 2.39 8.77 9.49
N ASN A 72 3.28 7.79 9.29
CA ASN A 72 2.92 6.38 9.18
C ASN A 72 2.29 5.80 10.46
N GLU A 73 2.45 6.45 11.62
CA GLU A 73 1.79 6.02 12.86
C GLU A 73 0.26 6.19 12.80
N ILE A 74 -0.26 7.05 11.92
CA ILE A 74 -1.70 7.31 11.74
C ILE A 74 -2.45 6.02 11.38
N ASN A 75 -1.91 5.24 10.44
CA ASN A 75 -2.54 4.02 9.94
C ASN A 75 -1.79 2.73 10.30
N ALA A 76 -0.72 2.81 11.10
CA ALA A 76 0.07 1.65 11.51
C ALA A 76 -0.76 0.53 12.18
N SER A 77 -1.83 0.89 12.89
CA SER A 77 -2.70 -0.09 13.56
C SER A 77 -3.47 -0.97 12.57
N LEU A 78 -3.74 -0.48 11.36
CA LEU A 78 -4.49 -1.19 10.34
C LEU A 78 -3.75 -2.40 9.78
N GLN A 79 -2.41 -2.40 9.83
CA GLN A 79 -1.61 -3.55 9.44
C GLN A 79 -2.08 -4.82 10.18
N LYS A 80 -2.32 -4.70 11.49
CA LYS A 80 -2.79 -5.82 12.32
C LYS A 80 -4.25 -6.19 12.02
N ILE A 81 -5.11 -5.20 11.79
CA ILE A 81 -6.53 -5.42 11.47
C ILE A 81 -6.66 -6.13 10.13
N TYR A 82 -5.88 -5.72 9.13
CA TYR A 82 -5.84 -6.36 7.82
C TYR A 82 -5.47 -7.84 7.94
N TRP A 83 -4.35 -8.16 8.61
CA TRP A 83 -3.93 -9.56 8.78
C TRP A 83 -4.94 -10.39 9.56
N SER A 84 -5.55 -9.83 10.60
CA SER A 84 -6.62 -10.49 11.36
C SER A 84 -7.84 -10.81 10.48
N ASN A 85 -8.23 -9.88 9.59
CA ASN A 85 -9.34 -10.07 8.66
C ASN A 85 -9.00 -11.14 7.62
N PHE A 86 -7.79 -11.13 7.07
CA PHE A 86 -7.30 -12.13 6.12
C PHE A 86 -7.31 -13.55 6.72
N ASP A 87 -6.75 -13.71 7.91
CA ASP A 87 -6.74 -15.00 8.63
C ASP A 87 -8.16 -15.51 8.91
N SER A 88 -9.06 -14.59 9.27
CA SER A 88 -10.47 -14.92 9.53
C SER A 88 -11.19 -15.39 8.27
N GLN A 89 -10.84 -14.85 7.09
CA GLN A 89 -11.39 -15.29 5.81
C GLN A 89 -10.86 -16.67 5.41
N LEU A 90 -9.54 -16.90 5.52
CA LEU A 90 -8.93 -18.20 5.24
C LEU A 90 -9.53 -19.33 6.08
N LYS A 91 -9.84 -19.09 7.35
CA LYS A 91 -10.48 -20.11 8.21
C LYS A 91 -11.88 -20.47 7.71
N LYS A 92 -12.69 -19.48 7.32
CA LYS A 92 -14.05 -19.71 6.79
C LYS A 92 -14.05 -20.47 5.47
N GLU A 93 -13.06 -20.25 4.61
CA GLU A 93 -12.93 -20.94 3.32
C GLU A 93 -12.45 -22.39 3.48
N ASN A 94 -11.63 -22.69 4.49
CA ASN A 94 -11.16 -24.06 4.77
C ASN A 94 -12.17 -24.93 5.54
N GLU A 95 -13.21 -24.32 6.12
CA GLU A 95 -14.30 -25.01 6.81
C GLU A 95 -15.51 -25.34 5.89
N GLN A 96 -15.46 -24.94 4.61
CA GLN A 96 -16.44 -25.28 3.57
C GLN A 96 -16.01 -26.48 2.71
#